data_AF-A0AAF0E6C3-F1
#
_entry.id   AF-A0AAF0E6C3-F1
#
_cell.length_a   1.000
_cell.length_b   1.000
_cell.length_c   1.000
_cell.angle_alpha   90.00
_cell.angle_beta   90.00
_cell.angle_gamma   90.00
#
_symmetry.space_group_name_H-M   'P 1'
#
loop_
_entity.id
_entity.type
_entity.pdbx_description
1 polymer ?
#
loop_
_entity_poly.entity_id
_entity_poly.type
_entity_poly.pdbx_seq_one_letter_code
_entity_poly.pdbx_strand_id
1 'polypeptide(L)'
;MGLRMLNKITTIIEDEMDALFRFKDRRSVEMILAPTHEEEVTKLIGAEIDSVKSLPVRVYQIGRKFRDEPRPRAGLLRTKEFLMKDLSKCNSM
;
A
#
# COMPACT_ATOMS: atom_id res chain seq x y z
N MET A 1 -0.21 -7.42 22.10
CA MET A 1 -1.12 -7.59 20.94
C MET A 1 -0.52 -6.98 19.65
N GLY A 2 0.81 -7.02 19.46
CA GLY A 2 1.51 -6.24 18.41
C GLY A 2 2.22 -7.06 17.31
N LEU A 3 2.21 -8.40 17.37
CA LEU A 3 2.99 -9.24 16.44
C LEU A 3 2.20 -9.76 15.23
N ARG A 4 0.90 -9.49 15.10
CA ARG A 4 0.07 -10.12 14.06
C ARG A 4 0.01 -9.37 12.72
N MET A 5 0.57 -8.17 12.62
CA MET A 5 0.56 -7.37 11.38
C MET A 5 1.85 -7.48 10.54
N LEU A 6 3.02 -7.71 11.15
CA LEU A 6 4.28 -7.81 10.41
C LEU A 6 4.31 -9.00 9.43
N ASN A 7 3.58 -10.08 9.72
CA ASN A 7 3.51 -11.25 8.85
C ASN A 7 2.71 -11.04 7.55
N LYS A 8 1.95 -9.94 7.39
CA LYS A 8 1.26 -9.67 6.11
C LYS A 8 2.18 -9.09 5.03
N ILE A 9 3.29 -8.45 5.44
CA ILE A 9 4.20 -7.72 4.55
C ILE A 9 4.92 -8.67 3.59
N THR A 10 5.46 -9.78 4.12
CA THR A 10 6.07 -10.83 3.31
C THR A 10 5.05 -11.46 2.38
N THR A 11 3.82 -11.69 2.85
CA THR A 11 2.79 -12.36 2.05
C THR A 11 2.33 -11.51 0.86
N ILE A 12 2.16 -10.19 0.99
CA ILE A 12 1.72 -9.35 -0.15
C ILE A 12 2.84 -9.20 -1.19
N ILE A 13 4.09 -9.03 -0.75
CA ILE A 13 5.24 -8.94 -1.65
C ILE A 13 5.46 -10.26 -2.40
N GLU A 14 5.22 -11.39 -1.73
CA GLU A 14 5.27 -12.73 -2.34
C GLU A 14 4.11 -12.95 -3.32
N ASP A 15 2.89 -12.53 -2.97
CA ASP A 15 1.68 -12.77 -3.77
C ASP A 15 1.56 -11.86 -5.01
N GLU A 16 2.01 -10.60 -4.93
CA GLU A 16 1.96 -9.64 -6.04
C GLU A 16 3.33 -9.40 -6.71
N MET A 17 4.31 -10.28 -6.51
CA MET A 17 5.69 -10.08 -6.94
C MET A 17 5.86 -9.73 -8.44
N ASP A 18 4.98 -10.27 -9.29
CA ASP A 18 4.98 -10.01 -10.74
C ASP A 18 4.37 -8.66 -11.13
N ALA A 19 3.57 -8.04 -10.26
CA ALA A 19 2.92 -6.75 -10.49
C ALA A 19 3.71 -5.57 -9.87
N LEU A 20 4.82 -5.83 -9.19
CA LEU A 20 5.64 -4.81 -8.53
C LEU A 20 6.71 -4.24 -9.48
N PHE A 21 6.71 -2.92 -9.62
CA PHE A 21 7.83 -2.22 -10.23
C PHE A 21 9.05 -2.24 -9.31
N ARG A 22 10.11 -2.91 -9.74
CA ARG A 22 11.41 -2.98 -9.06
C ARG A 22 12.44 -2.15 -9.81
N PHE A 23 13.21 -1.35 -9.09
CA PHE A 23 14.33 -0.62 -9.66
C PHE A 23 15.48 -0.53 -8.65
N LYS A 24 16.70 -0.34 -9.17
CA LYS A 24 17.89 -0.13 -8.35
C LYS A 24 18.24 1.34 -8.34
N ASP A 25 18.41 1.91 -7.16
CA ASP A 25 18.95 3.27 -7.03
C ASP A 25 20.44 3.30 -7.46
N ARG A 26 21.01 4.51 -7.59
CA ARG A 26 22.44 4.75 -7.88
C ARG A 26 23.40 4.10 -6.88
N ARG A 27 22.90 3.74 -5.69
CA ARG A 27 23.65 3.02 -4.64
C ARG A 27 23.44 1.50 -4.68
N SER A 28 22.85 0.97 -5.75
CA SER A 28 22.51 -0.46 -5.91
C SER A 28 21.53 -0.99 -4.87
N VAL A 29 20.75 -0.12 -4.23
CA VAL A 29 19.67 -0.49 -3.31
C VAL A 29 18.43 -0.86 -4.12
N GLU A 30 17.87 -2.03 -3.85
CA GLU A 30 16.61 -2.46 -4.46
C GLU A 30 15.44 -1.71 -3.82
N MET A 31 14.67 -1.05 -4.67
CA MET A 31 13.49 -0.29 -4.27
C MET A 31 12.29 -0.75 -5.10
N ILE A 32 11.12 -0.68 -4.47
CA ILE A 32 9.83 -0.94 -5.11
C ILE A 32 9.04 0.37 -5.20
N LEU A 33 8.37 0.60 -6.33
CA LEU A 33 7.32 1.62 -6.38
C LEU A 33 6.09 1.07 -5.69
N ALA A 34 5.56 1.82 -4.72
CA ALA A 34 4.45 1.37 -3.90
C ALA A 34 3.18 1.11 -4.74
N PRO A 35 2.66 -0.14 -4.78
CA PRO A 35 1.42 -0.46 -5.47
C PRO A 35 0.20 0.04 -4.68
N THR A 36 0.28 0.05 -3.34
CA THR A 36 -0.73 0.50 -2.37
C THR A 36 -0.05 1.13 -1.15
N HIS A 37 -0.78 1.88 -0.31
CA HIS A 37 -0.22 2.54 0.89
C HIS A 37 -0.84 2.03 2.20
N GLU A 38 -1.38 0.81 2.22
CA GLU A 38 -2.07 0.28 3.41
C GLU A 38 -1.13 0.19 4.63
N GLU A 39 0.14 -0.16 4.41
CA GLU A 39 1.13 -0.28 5.49
C GLU A 39 1.45 1.06 6.13
N GLU A 40 1.76 2.08 5.33
CA GLU A 40 2.10 3.41 5.84
C GLU A 40 0.90 4.02 6.58
N VAL A 41 -0.31 3.84 6.06
CA VAL A 41 -1.53 4.28 6.73
C VAL A 41 -1.75 3.51 8.04
N THR A 42 -1.50 2.21 8.07
CA THR A 42 -1.66 1.40 9.29
C THR A 42 -0.61 1.74 10.35
N LYS A 43 0.64 1.98 9.96
CA LYS A 43 1.70 2.45 10.86
C LYS A 43 1.35 3.81 11.46
N LEU A 44 0.85 4.74 10.63
CA LEU A 44 0.47 6.08 11.06
C LEU A 44 -0.73 6.03 12.01
N ILE A 45 -1.76 5.26 11.68
CA ILE A 45 -2.93 5.06 12.55
C ILE A 45 -2.53 4.37 13.87
N GLY A 46 -1.67 3.35 13.83
CA GLY A 46 -1.20 2.63 15.01
C GLY A 46 -0.28 3.45 15.92
N ALA A 47 0.36 4.50 15.41
CA ALA A 47 1.16 5.44 16.20
C ALA A 47 0.31 6.54 16.85
N GLU A 48 -0.83 6.90 16.23
CA GLU A 48 -1.66 8.03 16.68
C GLU A 48 -2.87 7.59 17.51
N ILE A 49 -3.38 6.37 17.31
CA ILE A 49 -4.59 5.86 17.97
C ILE A 49 -4.25 4.82 19.02
N ASP A 50 -4.21 5.26 20.28
CA ASP A 50 -4.01 4.37 21.43
C ASP A 50 -5.32 3.96 22.14
N SER A 51 -6.46 4.58 21.78
CA SER A 51 -7.74 4.35 22.48
C SER A 51 -8.86 3.91 21.55
N VAL A 52 -9.57 2.87 21.96
CA VAL A 52 -10.77 2.34 21.29
C VAL A 52 -11.88 3.41 21.16
N LYS A 53 -11.89 4.41 22.05
CA LYS A 53 -12.85 5.53 21.99
C LYS A 53 -12.66 6.44 20.79
N SER A 54 -11.46 6.46 20.21
CA SER A 54 -11.14 7.28 19.04
C SER A 54 -11.58 6.62 17.72
N LEU A 55 -12.11 5.39 17.78
CA LEU A 55 -12.62 4.66 16.62
C LEU A 55 -14.14 4.85 16.47
N PRO A 56 -14.68 4.86 15.24
CA PRO A 56 -14.02 4.51 13.97
C PRO A 56 -13.29 5.68 13.29
N VAL A 57 -12.13 5.40 12.70
CA VAL A 57 -11.37 6.36 11.88
C VAL A 57 -11.37 5.94 10.42
N ARG A 58 -11.50 6.93 9.54
CA ARG A 58 -11.43 6.78 8.08
C ARG A 58 -10.35 7.70 7.54
N VAL A 59 -9.30 7.13 6.97
CA VAL A 59 -8.21 7.87 6.33
C VAL A 59 -8.31 7.66 4.84
N TYR A 60 -8.22 8.75 4.07
CA TYR A 60 -8.14 8.65 2.62
C TYR A 60 -6.86 9.31 2.10
N GLN A 61 -6.30 8.73 1.05
CA GLN A 61 -5.16 9.27 0.34
C GLN A 61 -5.47 9.31 -1.14
N ILE A 62 -5.17 10.44 -1.78
CA ILE A 62 -5.16 10.55 -3.23
C ILE A 62 -3.71 10.57 -3.67
N GLY A 63 -3.30 9.60 -4.49
CA GLY A 63 -1.91 9.46 -4.90
C GLY A 63 -1.76 8.66 -6.18
N ARG A 64 -0.58 8.79 -6.80
CA ARG A 64 -0.20 8.01 -7.98
C ARG A 64 0.21 6.61 -7.53
N LYS A 65 -0.25 5.60 -8.26
CA LYS A 65 0.00 4.18 -8.02
C LYS A 65 0.66 3.58 -9.23
N PHE A 66 1.55 2.64 -8.99
CA PHE A 66 2.33 1.98 -10.03
C PHE A 66 2.10 0.48 -9.94
N ARG A 67 1.66 -0.13 -11.04
CA ARG A 67 1.50 -1.58 -11.16
C ARG A 67 2.11 -2.03 -12.47
N ASP A 68 3.01 -2.99 -12.43
CA ASP A 68 3.70 -3.47 -13.63
C ASP A 68 2.79 -4.40 -14.43
N GLU A 69 1.84 -3.80 -15.13
CA GLU A 69 0.89 -4.52 -15.96
C GLU A 69 1.58 -5.02 -17.25
N PRO A 70 1.65 -6.34 -17.51
CA PRO A 70 2.36 -6.88 -18.68
C PRO A 70 1.75 -6.45 -20.01
N ARG A 71 0.44 -6.14 -20.07
CA ARG A 71 -0.24 -5.70 -21.29
C ARG A 71 -1.18 -4.52 -21.01
N PRO A 72 -0.66 -3.27 -20.92
CA PRO A 72 -1.51 -2.10 -20.76
C PRO A 72 -2.39 -1.93 -22.00
N ARG A 73 -3.71 -1.82 -21.80
CA ARG A 73 -4.72 -1.73 -22.87
C ARG A 73 -5.81 -0.74 -22.49
N ALA A 74 -6.47 -0.19 -23.50
CA ALA A 74 -7.64 0.69 -23.33
C ALA A 74 -7.38 1.96 -22.50
N GLY A 75 -6.19 2.57 -22.68
CA GLY A 75 -5.84 3.84 -22.04
C GLY A 75 -5.98 3.76 -20.53
N LEU A 76 -6.82 4.63 -19.94
CA LEU A 76 -7.02 4.78 -18.50
C LEU A 76 -7.58 3.55 -17.78
N LEU A 77 -8.17 2.59 -18.50
CA LEU A 77 -8.77 1.40 -17.87
C LEU A 77 -7.71 0.40 -17.37
N ARG A 78 -6.55 0.33 -18.03
CA ARG A 78 -5.49 -0.61 -17.68
C ARG A 78 -4.12 -0.02 -18.00
N THR A 79 -3.66 0.85 -17.09
CA THR A 79 -2.36 1.53 -17.17
C THR A 79 -1.36 0.98 -16.16
N LYS A 80 -0.09 1.28 -16.40
CA LYS A 80 1.02 1.05 -15.45
C LYS A 80 1.07 2.09 -14.33
N GLU A 81 0.49 3.25 -14.57
CA GLU A 81 0.40 4.37 -13.63
C GLU A 81 -1.03 4.92 -13.62
N PHE A 82 -1.61 5.10 -12.44
CA PHE A 82 -2.94 5.67 -12.28
C PHE A 82 -3.08 6.46 -10.99
N LEU A 83 -4.00 7.43 -10.97
CA LEU A 83 -4.36 8.18 -9.78
C LEU A 83 -5.47 7.41 -9.05
N MET A 84 -5.27 7.12 -7.76
CA MET A 84 -6.25 6.40 -6.95
C MET A 84 -6.57 7.17 -5.67
N LYS A 85 -7.86 7.13 -5.29
CA LYS A 85 -8.31 7.52 -3.95
C LYS A 85 -8.45 6.24 -3.13
N ASP A 86 -7.45 5.98 -2.29
CA ASP A 86 -7.47 4.87 -1.34
C ASP A 86 -8.21 5.31 -0.08
N LEU A 87 -9.07 4.43 0.45
CA LEU A 87 -9.76 4.62 1.72
C LEU A 87 -9.42 3.47 2.64
N SER A 88 -8.76 3.77 3.76
CA SER A 88 -8.51 2.81 4.83
C SER A 88 -9.43 3.10 6.00
N LYS A 89 -10.18 2.08 6.43
CA LYS A 89 -11.11 2.15 7.56
C LYS A 89 -10.54 1.36 8.73
N CYS A 90 -10.34 2.03 9.86
CA CYS A 90 -9.99 1.38 11.12
C CYS A 90 -11.24 1.34 12.01
N ASN A 91 -11.60 0.14 12.44
CA ASN A 91 -12.71 -0.10 13.36
C ASN A 91 -12.18 -0.66 14.68
N SER A 92 -12.89 -0.37 15.77
CA SER A 92 -12.74 -1.14 17.00
C SER A 92 -13.19 -2.58 16.73
N MET A 93 -12.33 -3.55 17.04
CA MET A 93 -12.69 -4.98 17.04
C MET A 93 -13.87 -5.23 17.97
#